data_AF-Q30UC1-F1
#
_entry.id   AF-Q30UC1-F1
#
_cell.length_a   1.000
_cell.length_b   1.000
_cell.length_c   1.000
_cell.angle_alpha   90.00
_cell.angle_beta   90.00
_cell.angle_gamma   90.00
#
_symmetry.space_group_name_H-M   'P 1'
#
loop_
_entity.id
_entity.type
_entity.pdbx_description
1 polymer ?
#
loop_
_entity_poly.entity_id
_entity_poly.type
_entity_poly.pdbx_seq_one_letter_code
_entity_poly.pdbx_strand_id
1 'polypeptide(L)'
;MMKINKLLVDNLLENEYVKAISSKHRKQFAQFFTPFSIANLMSKWILGNQNLKTVLEPAFGLGIFSRVLLSCKEDIEIKGFEVDKIIFQKAKQYFSETKNCNIILQDYMYNDWKNKYDGIICNPPYFKFHDYDNKNILKEIETNLKCKLNGFTNLYTLFLLKSIHQLSVNGRCAYVIPSEFLNSDYGKLVKTYLIKSKTLRHVIVINFEENLFDDALTTASIIFCSNDNLTEKVQFTNIKSLEDLSKIEEIISKYPNFSKTEQTYHYLDLNPEIKWKAYYQKQNGAKFKNLIPFSTYAKVVRGIATGSNNYFVFNLSKAKEFGISEQYLLPCICSAKDAKTSFFTTKDFEILKNNDKSIFLFNAKDLNNKKVQEYIKKGETEGVDKKFLTSSRTPWYSIENRQPAPIWVSVFNRNGLRFIRNEANVSNLTSFHCVYPKQNNLFSELDINLLFAYLLTNTAKQIFTDNSREYGNGLQKFEPNDLNKAMMLNLSLLDNDTVNKILYFYDLYRQGLDCISEIDKILIENFSLEEIL
;
A
#
# COMPACT_ATOMS: atom_id res chain seq x y z
N MET A 1 42.38 -9.01 33.42
CA MET A 1 40.93 -8.74 33.35
C MET A 1 40.68 -7.69 32.28
N MET A 2 40.45 -8.10 31.03
CA MET A 2 39.92 -7.20 30.00
C MET A 2 38.47 -6.90 30.34
N LYS A 3 38.12 -5.62 30.53
CA LYS A 3 36.72 -5.19 30.60
C LYS A 3 36.10 -5.50 29.25
N ILE A 4 35.24 -6.51 29.18
CA ILE A 4 34.40 -6.75 28.02
C ILE A 4 33.40 -5.58 27.98
N ASN A 5 33.59 -4.65 27.05
CA ASN A 5 32.58 -3.65 26.75
C ASN A 5 31.36 -4.39 26.23
N LYS A 6 30.35 -4.58 27.10
CA LYS A 6 29.10 -5.24 26.73
C LYS A 6 28.38 -4.37 25.70
N LEU A 7 28.12 -4.93 24.52
CA LEU A 7 27.38 -4.23 23.45
C LEU A 7 25.99 -3.84 23.97
N LEU A 8 25.53 -2.65 23.57
CA LEU A 8 24.22 -2.12 23.94
C LEU A 8 23.13 -2.85 23.14
N VAL A 9 22.26 -3.56 23.82
CA VAL A 9 21.15 -4.32 23.25
C VAL A 9 19.81 -3.64 23.56
N ASP A 10 19.77 -2.34 23.29
CA ASP A 10 18.60 -1.49 23.39
C ASP A 10 18.63 -0.43 22.26
N ASN A 11 17.64 0.48 22.26
CA ASN A 11 17.52 1.56 21.28
C ASN A 11 18.17 2.90 21.73
N LEU A 12 19.04 2.91 22.74
CA LEU A 12 19.62 4.15 23.28
C LEU A 12 20.42 4.91 22.23
N LEU A 13 21.28 4.22 21.48
CA LEU A 13 22.08 4.78 20.38
C LEU A 13 21.22 5.44 19.30
N GLU A 14 20.15 4.75 18.88
CA GLU A 14 19.21 5.25 17.88
C GLU A 14 18.44 6.47 18.41
N ASN A 15 18.01 6.46 19.67
CA ASN A 15 17.31 7.59 20.31
C ASN A 15 18.20 8.84 20.42
N GLU A 16 19.47 8.67 20.78
CA GLU A 16 20.45 9.77 20.81
C GLU A 16 20.71 10.32 19.41
N TYR A 17 20.82 9.45 18.40
CA TYR A 17 20.98 9.87 17.01
C TYR A 17 19.77 10.69 16.52
N VAL A 18 18.55 10.21 16.76
CA VAL A 18 17.32 10.90 16.34
C VAL A 18 17.20 12.28 16.97
N LYS A 19 17.64 12.45 18.22
CA LYS A 19 17.69 13.76 18.90
C LYS A 19 18.74 14.69 18.32
N ALA A 20 19.89 14.15 17.90
CA ALA A 20 21.02 14.94 17.40
C ALA A 20 20.91 15.33 15.92
N ILE A 21 20.15 14.59 15.11
CA ILE A 21 20.14 14.73 13.64
C ILE A 21 18.80 15.26 13.13
N SER A 22 18.88 16.22 12.21
CA SER A 22 17.69 16.87 11.65
C SER A 22 16.75 15.88 10.94
N SER A 23 15.44 16.13 11.03
CA SER A 23 14.43 15.34 10.32
C SER A 23 14.59 15.38 8.80
N LYS A 24 15.13 16.49 8.24
CA LYS A 24 15.43 16.62 6.81
C LYS A 24 16.47 15.59 6.37
N HIS A 25 17.56 15.45 7.13
CA HIS A 25 18.61 14.46 6.86
C HIS A 25 18.07 13.03 6.98
N ARG A 26 17.35 12.72 8.07
CA ARG A 26 16.76 11.38 8.26
C ARG A 26 15.82 10.99 7.12
N LYS A 27 14.99 11.93 6.64
CA LYS A 27 14.09 11.72 5.49
C LYS A 27 14.84 11.55 4.17
N GLN A 28 15.95 12.26 3.97
CA GLN A 28 16.78 12.12 2.77
C GLN A 28 17.30 10.70 2.58
N PHE A 29 17.61 9.99 3.67
CA PHE A 29 18.11 8.61 3.66
C PHE A 29 17.04 7.56 3.98
N ALA A 30 15.77 7.97 4.11
CA ALA A 30 14.66 7.10 4.54
C ALA A 30 15.00 6.27 5.80
N GLN A 31 15.57 6.92 6.82
CA GLN A 31 16.03 6.27 8.05
C GLN A 31 14.87 5.92 8.99
N PHE A 32 14.68 4.62 9.21
CA PHE A 32 13.73 4.05 10.18
C PHE A 32 14.46 3.04 11.06
N PHE A 33 14.56 3.31 12.35
CA PHE A 33 15.31 2.46 13.27
C PHE A 33 14.46 1.30 13.78
N THR A 34 15.05 0.10 13.81
CA THR A 34 14.37 -1.12 14.28
C THR A 34 14.26 -1.14 15.81
N PRO A 35 13.05 -1.30 16.37
CA PRO A 35 12.90 -1.53 17.81
C PRO A 35 13.64 -2.80 18.26
N PHE A 36 14.21 -2.77 19.47
CA PHE A 36 14.99 -3.88 20.01
C PHE A 36 14.19 -5.19 20.04
N SER A 37 12.90 -5.15 20.40
CA SER A 37 12.04 -6.34 20.43
C SER A 37 11.97 -7.04 19.07
N ILE A 38 11.86 -6.29 17.99
CA ILE A 38 11.86 -6.80 16.62
C ILE A 38 13.25 -7.28 16.21
N ALA A 39 14.30 -6.54 16.55
CA ALA A 39 15.68 -6.93 16.25
C ALA A 39 16.08 -8.24 16.95
N ASN A 40 15.67 -8.41 18.20
CA ASN A 40 15.86 -9.63 18.99
C ASN A 40 15.14 -10.82 18.37
N LEU A 41 13.86 -10.65 18.00
CA LEU A 41 13.08 -11.69 17.34
C LEU A 41 13.72 -12.14 16.02
N MET A 42 14.11 -11.19 15.16
CA MET A 42 14.77 -11.49 13.89
C MET A 42 16.13 -12.17 14.10
N SER A 43 16.88 -11.78 15.12
CA SER A 43 18.18 -12.38 15.45
C SER A 43 18.04 -13.83 15.91
N LYS A 44 17.00 -14.17 16.69
CA LYS A 44 16.70 -15.57 17.07
C LYS A 44 16.52 -16.49 15.85
N TRP A 45 15.87 -15.99 14.80
CA TRP A 45 15.74 -16.75 13.54
C TRP A 45 17.09 -17.07 12.91
N ILE A 46 17.98 -16.07 12.81
CA ILE A 46 19.33 -16.21 12.25
C ILE A 46 20.18 -17.16 13.10
N LEU A 47 20.15 -17.02 14.42
CA LEU A 47 20.90 -17.85 15.37
C LEU A 47 20.47 -19.33 15.37
N GLY A 48 19.26 -19.64 14.87
CA GLY A 48 18.85 -21.02 14.72
C GLY A 48 19.61 -21.78 13.61
N ASN A 49 20.43 -21.11 12.79
CA ASN A 49 21.45 -21.78 11.99
C ASN A 49 22.64 -22.17 12.88
N GLN A 50 22.75 -23.45 13.23
CA GLN A 50 23.83 -23.95 14.11
C GLN A 50 25.24 -23.71 13.55
N ASN A 51 25.36 -23.62 12.22
CA ASN A 51 26.64 -23.40 11.53
C ASN A 51 26.87 -21.92 11.18
N LEU A 52 26.14 -20.99 11.78
CA LEU A 52 26.28 -19.55 11.53
C LEU A 52 27.72 -19.10 11.81
N LYS A 53 28.42 -18.64 10.77
CA LYS A 53 29.77 -18.04 10.87
C LYS A 53 29.83 -16.66 10.25
N THR A 54 29.18 -16.45 9.12
CA THR A 54 29.19 -15.19 8.38
C THR A 54 27.82 -14.55 8.34
N VAL A 55 27.73 -13.27 8.71
CA VAL A 55 26.51 -12.47 8.69
C VAL A 55 26.67 -11.24 7.82
N LEU A 56 25.68 -10.97 6.99
CA LEU A 56 25.53 -9.71 6.26
C LEU A 56 24.42 -8.86 6.87
N GLU A 57 24.73 -7.58 7.11
CA GLU A 57 23.76 -6.53 7.45
C GLU A 57 23.78 -5.47 6.31
N PRO A 58 22.93 -5.62 5.27
CA PRO A 58 23.00 -4.81 4.05
C PRO A 58 22.72 -3.32 4.21
N ALA A 59 22.01 -2.94 5.27
CA ALA A 59 21.74 -1.57 5.66
C ALA A 59 22.03 -1.47 7.17
N PHE A 60 23.28 -1.16 7.49
CA PHE A 60 23.84 -1.32 8.83
C PHE A 60 23.20 -0.38 9.85
N GLY A 61 22.90 0.86 9.47
CA GLY A 61 22.42 1.83 10.44
C GLY A 61 23.43 1.98 11.58
N LEU A 62 22.93 1.97 12.82
CA LEU A 62 23.78 1.95 14.02
C LEU A 62 24.11 0.54 14.51
N GLY A 63 23.71 -0.49 13.76
CA GLY A 63 24.09 -1.89 13.98
C GLY A 63 23.28 -2.62 15.05
N ILE A 64 22.01 -2.26 15.28
CA ILE A 64 21.18 -2.94 16.31
C ILE A 64 21.15 -4.46 16.13
N PHE A 65 21.08 -4.97 14.90
CA PHE A 65 21.11 -6.41 14.65
C PHE A 65 22.48 -7.01 14.97
N SER A 66 23.57 -6.37 14.51
CA SER A 66 24.94 -6.75 14.87
C SER A 66 25.19 -6.77 16.38
N ARG A 67 24.73 -5.75 17.12
CA ARG A 67 24.87 -5.69 18.58
C ARG A 67 24.16 -6.86 19.27
N VAL A 68 22.94 -7.17 18.83
CA VAL A 68 22.15 -8.29 19.36
C VAL A 68 22.84 -9.63 19.05
N LEU A 69 23.21 -9.87 17.79
CA LEU A 69 23.82 -11.14 17.38
C LEU A 69 25.13 -11.40 18.11
N LEU A 70 26.02 -10.41 18.19
CA LEU A 70 27.31 -10.53 18.88
C LEU A 70 27.16 -10.67 20.40
N SER A 71 26.08 -10.16 20.99
CA SER A 71 25.77 -10.40 22.41
C SER A 71 25.36 -11.85 22.71
N CYS A 72 24.91 -12.60 21.69
CA CYS A 72 24.51 -14.01 21.82
C CYS A 72 25.58 -14.97 21.31
N LYS A 73 26.35 -14.57 20.29
CA LYS A 73 27.38 -15.39 19.64
C LYS A 73 28.56 -14.51 19.22
N GLU A 74 29.62 -14.53 20.02
CA GLU A 74 30.76 -13.61 19.88
C GLU A 74 31.68 -13.94 18.69
N ASP A 75 31.64 -15.16 18.14
CA ASP A 75 32.59 -15.69 17.16
C ASP A 75 32.11 -15.60 15.68
N ILE A 76 31.02 -14.87 15.42
CA ILE A 76 30.54 -14.63 14.05
C ILE A 76 31.25 -13.45 13.39
N GLU A 77 31.51 -13.55 12.09
CA GLU A 77 32.02 -12.47 11.26
C GLU A 77 30.87 -11.70 10.62
N ILE A 78 30.79 -10.41 10.91
CA ILE A 78 29.75 -9.52 10.41
C ILE A 78 30.31 -8.56 9.36
N LYS A 79 29.61 -8.46 8.22
CA LYS A 79 29.84 -7.45 7.19
C LYS A 79 28.63 -6.55 7.07
N GLY A 80 28.84 -5.23 7.19
CA GLY A 80 27.80 -4.21 7.12
C GLY A 80 28.02 -3.22 5.97
N PHE A 81 26.95 -2.75 5.35
CA PHE A 81 26.99 -1.65 4.37
C PHE A 81 26.18 -0.45 4.88
N GLU A 82 26.71 0.75 4.73
CA GLU A 82 26.03 2.00 5.07
C GLU A 82 26.29 3.05 3.98
N VAL A 83 25.29 3.88 3.67
CA VAL A 83 25.38 4.95 2.67
C VAL A 83 25.45 6.34 3.30
N ASP A 84 24.87 6.52 4.49
CA ASP A 84 24.97 7.76 5.26
C ASP A 84 26.31 7.81 5.99
N LYS A 85 27.16 8.74 5.55
CA LYS A 85 28.47 9.01 6.15
C LYS A 85 28.39 9.33 7.64
N ILE A 86 27.32 9.97 8.13
CA ILE A 86 27.16 10.33 9.54
C ILE A 86 26.94 9.07 10.38
N ILE A 87 26.00 8.22 9.97
CA ILE A 87 25.75 6.93 10.61
C ILE A 87 27.00 6.07 10.56
N PHE A 88 27.63 5.97 9.39
CA PHE A 88 28.84 5.18 9.20
C PHE A 88 29.95 5.57 10.18
N GLN A 89 30.21 6.87 10.37
CA GLN A 89 31.22 7.35 11.31
C GLN A 89 30.89 6.96 12.76
N LYS A 90 29.63 7.13 13.19
CA LYS A 90 29.17 6.76 14.54
C LYS A 90 29.27 5.25 14.76
N ALA A 91 28.79 4.45 13.81
CA ALA A 91 28.85 3.00 13.85
C ALA A 91 30.31 2.51 13.90
N LYS A 92 31.19 3.03 13.03
CA LYS A 92 32.61 2.66 13.01
C LYS A 92 33.33 3.01 14.31
N GLN A 93 32.99 4.14 14.93
CA GLN A 93 33.52 4.50 16.24
C GLN A 93 33.03 3.53 17.33
N TYR A 94 31.74 3.20 17.33
CA TYR A 94 31.12 2.31 18.31
C TYR A 94 31.70 0.89 18.25
N PHE A 95 31.88 0.35 17.04
CA PHE A 95 32.42 -1.00 16.81
C PHE A 95 33.95 -1.04 16.70
N SER A 96 34.67 0.02 17.12
CA SER A 96 36.13 0.12 16.94
C SER A 96 36.94 -0.99 17.63
N GLU A 97 36.42 -1.54 18.73
CA GLU A 97 37.03 -2.66 19.46
C GLU A 97 36.53 -4.04 18.98
N THR A 98 35.50 -4.07 18.13
CA THR A 98 34.83 -5.30 17.64
C THR A 98 35.43 -5.74 16.30
N LYS A 99 36.52 -6.50 16.36
CA LYS A 99 37.32 -6.87 15.17
C LYS A 99 36.57 -7.69 14.11
N ASN A 100 35.58 -8.46 14.53
CA ASN A 100 34.73 -9.30 13.69
C ASN A 100 33.49 -8.55 13.15
N CYS A 101 33.48 -7.21 13.20
CA CYS A 101 32.44 -6.38 12.60
C CYS A 101 33.06 -5.39 11.61
N ASN A 102 32.89 -5.65 10.31
CA ASN A 102 33.42 -4.82 9.24
C ASN A 102 32.31 -3.99 8.59
N ILE A 103 32.35 -2.67 8.79
CA ILE A 103 31.37 -1.72 8.25
C ILE A 103 31.99 -0.99 7.05
N ILE A 104 31.25 -0.93 5.93
CA ILE A 104 31.71 -0.38 4.65
C ILE A 104 30.80 0.77 4.22
N LEU A 105 31.40 1.94 3.92
CA LEU A 105 30.69 3.11 3.38
C LEU A 105 30.50 2.98 1.86
N GLN A 106 29.50 2.21 1.44
CA GLN A 106 29.18 1.95 0.04
C GLN A 106 27.69 1.64 -0.12
N ASP A 107 27.14 1.91 -1.30
CA ASP A 107 25.80 1.46 -1.66
C ASP A 107 25.79 -0.06 -1.88
N TYR A 108 25.12 -0.77 -0.99
CA TYR A 108 24.96 -2.21 -1.08
C TYR A 108 24.42 -2.66 -2.43
N MET A 109 23.51 -1.92 -3.09
CA MET A 109 22.85 -2.37 -4.31
C MET A 109 23.82 -2.60 -5.47
N TYR A 110 24.92 -1.86 -5.52
CA TYR A 110 25.95 -1.97 -6.57
C TYR A 110 27.13 -2.89 -6.21
N ASN A 111 27.25 -3.28 -4.93
CA ASN A 111 28.45 -3.94 -4.42
C ASN A 111 28.16 -5.38 -4.00
N ASP A 112 29.20 -6.17 -3.76
CA ASP A 112 29.12 -7.46 -3.03
C ASP A 112 28.40 -8.66 -3.69
N TRP A 113 27.90 -8.51 -4.92
CA TRP A 113 27.11 -9.55 -5.63
C TRP A 113 27.66 -10.97 -5.63
N LYS A 114 28.98 -11.15 -5.55
CA LYS A 114 29.66 -12.46 -5.64
C LYS A 114 29.72 -13.23 -4.32
N ASN A 115 29.47 -12.58 -3.18
CA ASN A 115 29.62 -13.20 -1.86
C ASN A 115 28.33 -13.87 -1.39
N LYS A 116 28.48 -14.89 -0.54
CA LYS A 116 27.39 -15.62 0.13
C LYS A 116 27.56 -15.58 1.65
N TYR A 117 26.46 -15.71 2.38
CA TYR A 117 26.41 -15.57 3.84
C TYR A 117 25.53 -16.62 4.51
N ASP A 118 25.92 -17.03 5.72
CA ASP A 118 25.17 -17.99 6.55
C ASP A 118 23.97 -17.34 7.24
N GLY A 119 24.07 -16.04 7.51
CA GLY A 119 23.01 -15.20 8.05
C GLY A 119 22.89 -13.89 7.27
N ILE A 120 21.67 -13.44 6.98
CA ILE A 120 21.43 -12.11 6.44
C ILE A 120 20.29 -11.46 7.20
N ILE A 121 20.51 -10.27 7.74
CA ILE A 121 19.51 -9.58 8.55
C ILE A 121 19.44 -8.10 8.17
N CYS A 122 18.23 -7.57 7.95
CA CYS A 122 18.11 -6.23 7.38
C CYS A 122 16.79 -5.52 7.72
N ASN A 123 16.92 -4.21 7.95
CA ASN A 123 15.86 -3.23 7.81
C ASN A 123 16.32 -2.21 6.73
N PRO A 124 15.99 -2.44 5.45
CA PRO A 124 16.47 -1.60 4.35
C PRO A 124 15.75 -0.23 4.33
N PRO A 125 16.30 0.77 3.61
CA PRO A 125 15.61 2.05 3.44
C PRO A 125 14.30 1.93 2.62
N TYR A 126 13.24 2.60 3.07
CA TYR A 126 11.88 2.46 2.50
C TYR A 126 11.61 3.40 1.31
N PHE A 127 12.57 3.53 0.40
CA PHE A 127 12.41 4.36 -0.81
C PHE A 127 11.42 3.78 -1.80
N LYS A 128 10.54 4.62 -2.33
CA LYS A 128 9.64 4.27 -3.44
C LYS A 128 10.37 4.42 -4.77
N PHE A 129 9.80 3.84 -5.82
CA PHE A 129 10.39 3.82 -7.16
C PHE A 129 10.87 5.16 -7.75
N HIS A 130 10.39 6.30 -7.25
CA HIS A 130 10.80 7.64 -7.70
C HIS A 130 11.88 8.29 -6.82
N ASP A 131 12.23 7.68 -5.68
CA ASP A 131 13.11 8.26 -4.66
C ASP A 131 14.53 7.67 -4.67
N TYR A 132 14.85 6.78 -5.62
CA TYR A 132 16.18 6.18 -5.75
C TYR A 132 16.57 6.02 -7.22
N ASP A 133 17.81 5.57 -7.48
CA ASP A 133 18.32 5.26 -8.82
C ASP A 133 17.68 3.97 -9.40
N ASN A 134 16.37 4.05 -9.62
CA ASN A 134 15.52 2.91 -9.96
C ASN A 134 15.95 2.21 -11.24
N LYS A 135 16.24 2.98 -12.29
CA LYS A 135 16.58 2.42 -13.60
C LYS A 135 17.87 1.59 -13.54
N ASN A 136 18.92 2.10 -12.89
CA ASN A 136 20.22 1.42 -12.86
C ASN A 136 20.19 0.24 -11.88
N ILE A 137 19.58 0.38 -10.71
CA ILE A 137 19.46 -0.73 -9.75
C ILE A 137 18.60 -1.87 -10.31
N LEU A 138 17.52 -1.57 -11.05
CA LEU A 138 16.76 -2.61 -11.73
C LEU A 138 17.59 -3.36 -12.78
N LYS A 139 18.50 -2.67 -13.47
CA LYS A 139 19.43 -3.29 -14.41
C LYS A 139 20.45 -4.20 -13.71
N GLU A 140 20.96 -3.81 -12.55
CA GLU A 140 21.81 -4.67 -11.70
C GLU A 140 21.07 -5.96 -11.29
N ILE A 141 19.81 -5.82 -10.87
CA ILE A 141 18.96 -6.95 -10.49
C ILE A 141 18.69 -7.87 -11.68
N GLU A 142 18.30 -7.32 -12.84
CA GLU A 142 18.05 -8.12 -14.04
C GLU A 142 19.31 -8.88 -14.48
N THR A 143 20.48 -8.23 -14.42
CA THR A 143 21.77 -8.82 -14.79
C THR A 143 22.16 -9.99 -13.89
N ASN A 144 22.02 -9.83 -12.57
CA ASN A 144 22.50 -10.82 -11.60
C ASN A 144 21.45 -11.91 -11.27
N LEU A 145 20.16 -11.58 -11.24
CA LEU A 145 19.08 -12.50 -10.86
C LEU A 145 18.33 -13.08 -12.06
N LYS A 146 18.57 -12.57 -13.28
CA LYS A 146 17.77 -12.91 -14.49
C LYS A 146 16.27 -12.67 -14.26
N CYS A 147 15.95 -11.66 -13.45
CA CYS A 147 14.59 -11.31 -13.06
C CYS A 147 14.28 -9.89 -13.53
N LYS A 148 13.43 -9.77 -14.55
CA LYS A 148 12.98 -8.48 -15.05
C LYS A 148 11.82 -7.97 -14.21
N LEU A 149 12.08 -6.96 -13.38
CA LEU A 149 11.10 -6.35 -12.50
C LEU A 149 10.47 -5.11 -13.13
N ASN A 150 9.35 -4.66 -12.56
CA ASN A 150 8.66 -3.44 -12.98
C ASN A 150 9.40 -2.18 -12.49
N GLY A 151 9.37 -1.10 -13.28
CA GLY A 151 9.83 0.24 -12.87
C GLY A 151 9.16 0.79 -11.61
N PHE A 152 7.98 0.30 -11.24
CA PHE A 152 7.31 0.69 -9.99
C PHE A 152 7.78 -0.06 -8.73
N THR A 153 8.81 -0.92 -8.84
CA THR A 153 9.32 -1.69 -7.70
C THR A 153 10.00 -0.77 -6.66
N ASN A 154 9.65 -0.93 -5.39
CA ASN A 154 10.29 -0.17 -4.29
C ASN A 154 11.66 -0.77 -3.92
N LEU A 155 12.57 0.03 -3.38
CA LEU A 155 13.97 -0.38 -3.17
C LEU A 155 14.12 -1.53 -2.17
N TYR A 156 13.34 -1.51 -1.08
CA TYR A 156 13.43 -2.50 0.00
C TYR A 156 13.17 -3.94 -0.48
N THR A 157 12.36 -4.14 -1.53
CA THR A 157 12.17 -5.48 -2.09
C THR A 157 13.40 -5.92 -2.89
N LEU A 158 14.10 -5.00 -3.55
CA LEU A 158 15.34 -5.31 -4.28
C LEU A 158 16.46 -5.75 -3.34
N PHE A 159 16.57 -5.11 -2.15
CA PHE A 159 17.44 -5.57 -1.07
C PHE A 159 17.14 -7.02 -0.68
N LEU A 160 15.86 -7.33 -0.41
CA LEU A 160 15.43 -8.68 -0.06
C LEU A 160 15.78 -9.71 -1.16
N LEU A 161 15.49 -9.41 -2.42
CA LEU A 161 15.78 -10.32 -3.54
C LEU A 161 17.28 -10.58 -3.69
N LYS A 162 18.09 -9.53 -3.56
CA LYS A 162 19.56 -9.63 -3.56
C LYS A 162 20.07 -10.45 -2.39
N SER A 163 19.56 -10.22 -1.19
CA SER A 163 19.94 -11.01 -0.01
C SER A 163 19.57 -12.48 -0.15
N ILE A 164 18.39 -12.81 -0.68
CA ILE A 164 18.02 -14.21 -0.99
C ILE A 164 19.01 -14.80 -2.00
N HIS A 165 19.40 -14.04 -3.03
CA HIS A 165 20.45 -14.50 -3.94
C HIS A 165 21.76 -14.77 -3.19
N GLN A 166 22.14 -13.95 -2.20
CA GLN A 166 23.38 -14.10 -1.43
C GLN A 166 23.32 -15.11 -0.27
N LEU A 167 22.24 -15.89 -0.11
CA LEU A 167 22.20 -16.93 0.92
C LEU A 167 23.11 -18.11 0.58
N SER A 168 23.96 -18.50 1.52
CA SER A 168 24.68 -19.78 1.50
C SER A 168 23.69 -20.95 1.58
N VAL A 169 24.15 -22.15 1.22
CA VAL A 169 23.41 -23.39 1.52
C VAL A 169 23.23 -23.48 3.05
N ASN A 170 22.01 -23.78 3.49
CA ASN A 170 21.55 -23.75 4.88
C ASN A 170 21.54 -22.36 5.54
N GLY A 171 21.82 -21.29 4.78
CA GLY A 171 21.79 -19.92 5.30
C GLY A 171 20.37 -19.45 5.61
N ARG A 172 20.24 -18.55 6.59
CA ARG A 172 18.96 -17.96 7.02
C ARG A 172 18.95 -16.46 6.77
N CYS A 173 17.80 -15.93 6.36
CA CYS A 173 17.59 -14.51 6.12
C CYS A 173 16.36 -13.99 6.90
N ALA A 174 16.48 -12.81 7.50
CA ALA A 174 15.40 -12.10 8.17
C ALA A 174 15.34 -10.64 7.68
N TYR A 175 14.17 -10.22 7.22
CA TYR A 175 13.95 -8.85 6.74
C TYR A 175 12.75 -8.23 7.44
N VAL A 176 12.83 -6.95 7.80
CA VAL A 176 11.65 -6.14 8.14
C VAL A 176 11.45 -5.08 7.05
N ILE A 177 10.31 -5.13 6.36
CA ILE A 177 10.00 -4.28 5.20
C ILE A 177 8.50 -3.94 5.13
N PRO A 178 8.10 -2.87 4.42
CA PRO A 178 6.68 -2.55 4.25
C PRO A 178 5.90 -3.68 3.58
N SER A 179 4.72 -4.00 4.10
CA SER A 179 3.88 -5.12 3.63
C SER A 179 3.20 -4.86 2.27
N GLU A 180 3.30 -3.64 1.73
CA GLU A 180 2.61 -3.20 0.50
C GLU A 180 2.86 -4.12 -0.71
N PHE A 181 4.07 -4.70 -0.83
CA PHE A 181 4.41 -5.57 -1.96
C PHE A 181 3.60 -6.88 -1.97
N LEU A 182 3.05 -7.30 -0.82
CA LEU A 182 2.19 -8.49 -0.73
C LEU A 182 0.88 -8.29 -1.53
N ASN A 183 0.43 -7.04 -1.65
CA ASN A 183 -0.92 -6.68 -2.09
C ASN A 183 -0.98 -5.70 -3.26
N SER A 184 0.18 -5.34 -3.84
CA SER A 184 0.30 -4.42 -4.97
C SER A 184 0.65 -5.13 -6.28
N ASP A 185 0.35 -4.49 -7.41
CA ASP A 185 0.59 -5.07 -8.74
C ASP A 185 2.09 -5.23 -9.05
N TYR A 186 2.98 -4.33 -8.60
CA TYR A 186 4.43 -4.49 -8.81
C TYR A 186 4.97 -5.69 -8.01
N GLY A 187 4.37 -5.99 -6.87
CA GLY A 187 4.78 -7.06 -5.99
C GLY A 187 4.58 -8.46 -6.55
N LYS A 188 3.79 -8.62 -7.63
CA LYS A 188 3.60 -9.90 -8.33
C LYS A 188 4.93 -10.55 -8.68
N LEU A 189 5.83 -9.81 -9.34
CA LEU A 189 7.12 -10.34 -9.78
C LEU A 189 8.07 -10.63 -8.60
N VAL A 190 8.00 -9.82 -7.54
CA VAL A 190 8.73 -10.07 -6.29
C VAL A 190 8.27 -11.39 -5.66
N LYS A 191 6.95 -11.58 -5.53
CA LYS A 191 6.34 -12.82 -5.01
C LYS A 191 6.68 -14.03 -5.86
N THR A 192 6.67 -13.89 -7.19
CA THR A 192 7.11 -14.95 -8.11
C THR A 192 8.55 -15.37 -7.83
N TYR A 193 9.47 -14.42 -7.61
CA TYR A 193 10.84 -14.75 -7.25
C TYR A 193 10.92 -15.44 -5.89
N LEU A 194 10.20 -14.94 -4.87
CA LEU A 194 10.16 -15.56 -3.55
C LEU A 194 9.72 -17.03 -3.60
N ILE A 195 8.64 -17.33 -4.33
CA ILE A 195 8.15 -18.70 -4.53
C ILE A 195 9.21 -19.54 -5.26
N LYS A 196 9.74 -19.03 -6.39
CA LYS A 196 10.73 -19.76 -7.21
C LYS A 196 12.02 -20.07 -6.47
N SER A 197 12.45 -19.17 -5.57
CA SER A 197 13.65 -19.38 -4.76
C SER A 197 13.52 -20.59 -3.81
N LYS A 198 12.29 -21.00 -3.47
CA LYS A 198 12.01 -22.00 -2.43
C LYS A 198 12.70 -21.70 -1.10
N THR A 199 12.95 -20.43 -0.80
CA THR A 199 13.58 -20.00 0.47
C THR A 199 12.60 -19.41 1.47
N LEU A 200 11.48 -18.84 1.03
CA LEU A 200 10.52 -18.15 1.91
C LEU A 200 9.88 -19.13 2.89
N ARG A 201 9.99 -18.91 4.21
CA ARG A 201 9.42 -19.79 5.24
C ARG A 201 8.24 -19.17 5.96
N HIS A 202 8.31 -17.87 6.26
CA HIS A 202 7.29 -17.20 7.04
C HIS A 202 7.13 -15.75 6.60
N VAL A 203 5.88 -15.35 6.37
CA VAL A 203 5.48 -13.95 6.21
C VAL A 203 4.65 -13.54 7.43
N ILE A 204 5.19 -12.61 8.21
CA ILE A 204 4.53 -12.08 9.40
C ILE A 204 4.13 -10.65 9.08
N VAL A 205 2.83 -10.38 8.97
CA VAL A 205 2.30 -9.05 8.73
C VAL A 205 2.02 -8.38 10.07
N ILE A 206 2.54 -7.17 10.24
CA ILE A 206 2.39 -6.41 11.48
C ILE A 206 1.38 -5.29 11.28
N ASN A 207 0.24 -5.45 11.93
CA ASN A 207 -0.89 -4.52 11.94
C ASN A 207 -1.05 -3.92 13.35
N PHE A 208 -0.01 -3.26 13.87
CA PHE A 208 -0.15 -2.56 15.14
C PHE A 208 -1.01 -1.31 14.96
N GLU A 209 -1.91 -1.06 15.91
CA GLU A 209 -2.68 0.18 15.97
C GLU A 209 -1.77 1.38 16.30
N GLU A 210 -0.60 1.13 16.91
CA GLU A 210 0.46 2.08 17.17
C GLU A 210 1.58 1.94 16.12
N ASN A 211 2.08 3.06 15.58
CA ASN A 211 3.15 3.03 14.59
C ASN A 211 4.42 2.42 15.20
N LEU A 212 4.86 1.25 14.69
CA LEU A 212 6.11 0.58 15.09
C LEU A 212 7.37 1.40 14.85
N PHE A 213 7.30 2.28 13.86
CA PHE A 213 8.38 3.16 13.46
C PHE A 213 7.82 4.57 13.54
N ASP A 214 8.30 5.36 14.50
CA ASP A 214 7.99 6.78 14.59
C ASP A 214 8.17 7.42 13.20
N ASP A 215 7.16 8.16 12.75
CA ASP A 215 7.07 8.84 11.45
C ASP A 215 6.62 8.03 10.20
N ALA A 216 6.32 6.72 10.27
CA ALA A 216 5.87 5.94 9.10
C ALA A 216 4.41 5.42 9.20
N LEU A 217 3.50 5.96 8.36
CA LEU A 217 2.11 5.50 8.20
C LEU A 217 1.97 4.13 7.48
N THR A 218 3.03 3.35 7.35
CA THR A 218 3.08 2.11 6.54
C THR A 218 3.11 0.86 7.41
N THR A 219 2.22 -0.09 7.11
CA THR A 219 2.21 -1.42 7.71
C THR A 219 3.50 -2.17 7.36
N ALA A 220 4.12 -2.80 8.37
CA ALA A 220 5.37 -3.53 8.21
C ALA A 220 5.12 -5.04 8.11
N SER A 221 6.13 -5.77 7.66
CA SER A 221 6.15 -7.22 7.63
C SER A 221 7.54 -7.72 7.96
N ILE A 222 7.63 -8.83 8.68
CA ILE A 222 8.86 -9.61 8.86
C ILE A 222 8.81 -10.79 7.90
N ILE A 223 9.90 -10.99 7.17
CA ILE A 223 10.07 -12.05 6.18
C ILE A 223 11.21 -12.94 6.64
N PHE A 224 10.91 -14.20 6.91
CA PHE A 224 11.92 -15.22 7.20
C PHE A 224 12.11 -16.13 5.99
N CYS A 225 13.38 -16.31 5.61
CA CYS A 225 13.79 -17.24 4.57
C CYS A 225 14.89 -18.17 5.08
N SER A 226 14.95 -19.39 4.55
CA SER A 226 16.03 -20.36 4.76
C SER A 226 16.37 -21.11 3.48
N ASN A 227 17.64 -21.39 3.22
CA ASN A 227 18.12 -22.13 2.05
C ASN A 227 18.52 -23.58 2.41
N ASP A 228 17.66 -24.29 3.14
CA ASP A 228 17.95 -25.58 3.78
C ASP A 228 17.15 -26.78 3.26
N ASN A 229 16.26 -26.59 2.28
CA ASN A 229 15.37 -27.61 1.72
C ASN A 229 14.58 -28.45 2.77
N LEU A 230 14.42 -27.96 4.00
CA LEU A 230 13.79 -28.74 5.08
C LEU A 230 12.27 -28.79 4.98
N THR A 231 11.66 -27.92 4.18
CA THR A 231 10.21 -27.85 4.01
C THR A 231 9.83 -27.17 2.70
N GLU A 232 8.68 -27.55 2.16
CA GLU A 232 8.07 -26.96 0.96
C GLU A 232 6.89 -26.04 1.29
N LYS A 233 6.73 -25.72 2.58
CA LYS A 233 5.61 -24.94 3.10
C LYS A 233 6.04 -23.52 3.49
N VAL A 234 5.08 -22.61 3.35
CA VAL A 234 5.18 -21.22 3.78
C VAL A 234 4.07 -20.93 4.76
N GLN A 235 4.43 -20.33 5.87
CA GLN A 235 3.51 -19.89 6.88
C GLN A 235 3.19 -18.40 6.75
N PHE A 236 1.98 -18.04 7.13
CA PHE A 236 1.48 -16.68 7.18
C PHE A 236 0.89 -16.41 8.56
N THR A 237 1.25 -15.26 9.14
CA THR A 237 0.71 -14.81 10.43
C THR A 237 0.42 -13.32 10.37
N ASN A 238 -0.68 -12.90 10.98
CA ASN A 238 -0.99 -11.50 11.21
C ASN A 238 -0.89 -11.22 12.71
N ILE A 239 -0.06 -10.26 13.10
CA ILE A 239 0.11 -9.86 14.51
C ILE A 239 -0.47 -8.46 14.74
N LYS A 240 -1.17 -8.29 15.85
CA LYS A 240 -1.89 -7.04 16.20
C LYS A 240 -1.26 -6.32 17.39
N SER A 241 -0.48 -7.02 18.21
CA SER A 241 0.20 -6.42 19.36
C SER A 241 1.61 -6.97 19.55
N LEU A 242 2.41 -6.30 20.38
CA LEU A 242 3.72 -6.80 20.80
C LEU A 242 3.63 -8.13 21.58
N GLU A 243 2.51 -8.40 22.24
CA GLU A 243 2.27 -9.65 22.98
C GLU A 243 2.23 -10.86 22.03
N ASP A 244 1.78 -10.67 20.79
CA ASP A 244 1.79 -11.70 19.75
C ASP A 244 3.20 -12.11 19.30
N LEU A 245 4.25 -11.33 19.62
CA LEU A 245 5.63 -11.70 19.28
C LEU A 245 6.07 -13.00 19.94
N SER A 246 5.53 -13.31 21.13
CA SER A 246 5.78 -14.58 21.84
C SER A 246 5.38 -15.81 21.00
N LYS A 247 4.28 -15.71 20.24
CA LYS A 247 3.83 -16.75 19.31
C LYS A 247 4.84 -16.96 18.19
N ILE A 248 5.44 -15.87 17.69
CA ILE A 248 6.47 -15.96 16.65
C ILE A 248 7.74 -16.62 17.19
N GLU A 249 8.12 -16.35 18.44
CA GLU A 249 9.27 -17.03 19.05
C GLU A 249 9.07 -18.54 19.15
N GLU A 250 7.85 -18.98 19.50
CA GLU A 250 7.49 -20.39 19.52
C GLU A 250 7.64 -21.02 18.12
N ILE A 251 7.15 -20.34 17.07
CA ILE A 251 7.28 -20.78 15.68
C ILE A 251 8.75 -20.91 15.27
N ILE A 252 9.58 -19.91 15.58
CA ILE A 252 11.02 -19.93 15.31
C ILE A 252 11.67 -21.15 15.97
N SER A 253 11.32 -21.45 17.22
CA SER A 253 11.89 -22.57 17.98
C SER A 253 11.52 -23.95 17.41
N LYS A 254 10.36 -24.06 16.74
CA LYS A 254 9.83 -25.31 16.20
C LYS A 254 10.25 -25.58 14.76
N TYR A 255 10.79 -24.58 14.05
CA TYR A 255 11.23 -24.73 12.67
C TYR A 255 12.15 -25.96 12.47
N PRO A 256 11.91 -26.83 11.46
CA PRO A 256 11.00 -26.65 10.31
C PRO A 256 9.55 -27.15 10.53
N ASN A 257 9.18 -27.53 11.76
CA ASN A 257 7.85 -28.05 12.05
C ASN A 257 6.84 -26.90 12.27
N PHE A 258 5.83 -26.83 11.40
CA PHE A 258 4.75 -25.85 11.49
C PHE A 258 3.57 -26.37 12.31
N SER A 259 2.86 -25.51 13.04
CA SER A 259 1.62 -25.89 13.71
C SER A 259 0.49 -26.14 12.70
N LYS A 260 -0.39 -27.09 12.99
CA LYS A 260 -1.60 -27.35 12.18
C LYS A 260 -2.64 -26.21 12.24
N THR A 261 -2.54 -25.34 13.25
CA THR A 261 -3.51 -24.26 13.51
C THR A 261 -3.23 -22.99 12.71
N GLU A 262 -2.20 -22.98 11.87
CA GLU A 262 -1.68 -21.76 11.23
C GLU A 262 -1.88 -21.79 9.71
N GLN A 263 -2.03 -20.60 9.12
CA GLN A 263 -2.22 -20.40 7.68
C GLN A 263 -0.97 -20.82 6.92
N THR A 264 -0.88 -22.10 6.61
CA THR A 264 0.30 -22.76 6.05
C THR A 264 -0.05 -23.35 4.69
N TYR A 265 0.74 -23.01 3.67
CA TYR A 265 0.47 -23.35 2.27
C TYR A 265 1.71 -23.97 1.64
N HIS A 266 1.53 -24.90 0.71
CA HIS A 266 2.65 -25.35 -0.12
C HIS A 266 3.05 -24.26 -1.12
N TYR A 267 4.32 -24.22 -1.54
CA TYR A 267 4.77 -23.26 -2.56
C TYR A 267 3.93 -23.30 -3.85
N LEU A 268 3.45 -24.48 -4.24
CA LEU A 268 2.65 -24.68 -5.44
C LEU A 268 1.24 -24.07 -5.33
N ASP A 269 0.73 -23.89 -4.11
CA ASP A 269 -0.58 -23.31 -3.85
C ASP A 269 -0.51 -21.77 -3.73
N LEU A 270 0.71 -21.22 -3.61
CA LEU A 270 0.92 -19.79 -3.57
C LEU A 270 0.80 -19.18 -4.96
N ASN A 271 -0.18 -18.29 -5.10
CA ASN A 271 -0.44 -17.57 -6.32
C ASN A 271 0.13 -16.14 -6.21
N PRO A 272 1.16 -15.76 -7.00
CA PRO A 272 1.70 -14.41 -6.97
C PRO A 272 0.76 -13.36 -7.58
N GLU A 273 -0.23 -13.75 -8.38
CA GLU A 273 -1.14 -12.84 -9.07
C GLU A 273 -2.24 -12.28 -8.18
N ILE A 274 -2.57 -12.97 -7.08
CA ILE A 274 -3.55 -12.51 -6.09
C ILE A 274 -2.89 -11.69 -4.98
N LYS A 275 -3.71 -10.94 -4.24
CA LYS A 275 -3.26 -10.28 -3.01
C LYS A 275 -2.98 -11.34 -1.94
N TRP A 276 -1.78 -11.35 -1.37
CA TRP A 276 -1.42 -12.32 -0.33
C TRP A 276 -2.14 -12.07 0.99
N LYS A 277 -2.88 -10.96 1.14
CA LYS A 277 -3.91 -10.77 2.17
C LYS A 277 -4.86 -11.97 2.32
N ALA A 278 -5.17 -12.66 1.22
CA ALA A 278 -5.96 -13.89 1.24
C ALA A 278 -5.35 -15.04 2.06
N TYR A 279 -4.02 -15.03 2.24
CA TYR A 279 -3.29 -16.05 2.99
C TYR A 279 -3.14 -15.72 4.48
N TYR A 280 -3.32 -14.46 4.89
CA TYR A 280 -3.16 -14.06 6.30
C TYR A 280 -4.39 -13.40 6.93
N GLN A 281 -5.49 -13.25 6.17
CA GLN A 281 -6.77 -12.73 6.68
C GLN A 281 -7.95 -13.50 6.12
N LYS A 282 -8.98 -13.69 6.97
CA LYS A 282 -10.25 -14.29 6.55
C LYS A 282 -10.92 -13.39 5.49
N GLN A 283 -11.30 -13.99 4.38
CA GLN A 283 -12.01 -13.29 3.30
C GLN A 283 -13.51 -13.23 3.63
N ASN A 284 -14.10 -12.05 3.57
CA ASN A 284 -15.51 -11.83 3.88
C ASN A 284 -16.42 -12.39 2.77
N GLY A 285 -15.98 -12.29 1.51
CA GLY A 285 -16.70 -12.82 0.36
C GLY A 285 -16.92 -14.32 0.41
N ALA A 286 -16.10 -15.07 1.14
CA ALA A 286 -16.23 -16.53 1.26
C ALA A 286 -17.56 -16.99 1.91
N LYS A 287 -18.32 -16.09 2.54
CA LYS A 287 -19.64 -16.37 3.10
C LYS A 287 -20.78 -16.35 2.07
N PHE A 288 -20.51 -15.90 0.86
CA PHE A 288 -21.53 -15.67 -0.16
C PHE A 288 -21.33 -16.56 -1.39
N LYS A 289 -22.43 -17.05 -1.96
CA LYS A 289 -22.47 -17.77 -3.25
C LYS A 289 -22.63 -16.80 -4.42
N ASN A 290 -22.37 -17.29 -5.62
CA ASN A 290 -22.61 -16.57 -6.88
C ASN A 290 -21.93 -15.20 -6.97
N LEU A 291 -20.68 -15.14 -6.50
CA LEU A 291 -19.86 -13.94 -6.63
C LEU A 291 -19.31 -13.81 -8.06
N ILE A 292 -19.38 -12.61 -8.61
CA ILE A 292 -18.75 -12.25 -9.89
C ILE A 292 -17.90 -10.98 -9.76
N PRO A 293 -16.92 -10.75 -10.66
CA PRO A 293 -16.14 -9.52 -10.62
C PRO A 293 -17.02 -8.27 -10.78
N PHE A 294 -16.79 -7.23 -9.98
CA PHE A 294 -17.47 -5.94 -10.07
C PHE A 294 -17.37 -5.33 -11.47
N SER A 295 -16.25 -5.59 -12.16
CA SER A 295 -16.05 -5.21 -13.57
C SER A 295 -17.11 -5.74 -14.54
N THR A 296 -17.93 -6.71 -14.13
CA THR A 296 -19.09 -7.20 -14.90
C THR A 296 -20.19 -6.16 -14.98
N TYR A 297 -20.43 -5.41 -13.90
CA TYR A 297 -21.50 -4.40 -13.80
C TYR A 297 -20.99 -2.98 -13.99
N ALA A 298 -19.76 -2.66 -13.59
CA ALA A 298 -19.24 -1.30 -13.70
C ALA A 298 -17.72 -1.24 -13.86
N LYS A 299 -17.23 -0.20 -14.52
CA LYS A 299 -15.80 0.10 -14.64
C LYS A 299 -15.44 1.23 -13.68
N VAL A 300 -14.43 1.00 -12.85
CA VAL A 300 -13.83 2.00 -11.98
C VAL A 300 -12.57 2.57 -12.62
N VAL A 301 -12.46 3.90 -12.62
CA VAL A 301 -11.26 4.63 -13.05
C VAL A 301 -10.98 5.77 -12.09
N ARG A 302 -9.73 6.23 -12.02
CA ARG A 302 -9.38 7.38 -11.17
C ARG A 302 -10.12 8.66 -11.60
N GLY A 303 -10.43 9.50 -10.62
CA GLY A 303 -10.84 10.89 -10.86
C GLY A 303 -9.76 11.71 -11.54
N ILE A 304 -10.10 12.93 -11.94
CA ILE A 304 -9.20 13.84 -12.66
C ILE A 304 -8.00 14.18 -11.77
N ALA A 305 -6.78 14.03 -12.31
CA ALA A 305 -5.57 14.52 -11.66
C ALA A 305 -5.15 15.84 -12.30
N THR A 306 -5.08 16.93 -11.54
CA THR A 306 -4.75 18.25 -12.13
C THR A 306 -3.25 18.48 -12.29
N GLY A 307 -2.41 17.89 -11.42
CA GLY A 307 -0.98 18.19 -11.32
C GLY A 307 -0.64 19.47 -10.55
N SER A 308 -1.62 20.34 -10.31
CA SER A 308 -1.45 21.59 -9.56
C SER A 308 -2.80 22.12 -9.08
N ASN A 309 -3.34 21.56 -7.99
CA ASN A 309 -4.67 21.94 -7.50
C ASN A 309 -4.77 23.45 -7.24
N ASN A 310 -3.75 24.08 -6.66
CA ASN A 310 -3.74 25.53 -6.40
C ASN A 310 -3.97 26.37 -7.68
N TYR A 311 -3.48 25.90 -8.84
CA TYR A 311 -3.67 26.57 -10.11
C TYR A 311 -5.03 26.23 -10.73
N PHE A 312 -5.36 24.94 -10.87
CA PHE A 312 -6.54 24.50 -11.63
C PHE A 312 -7.85 24.58 -10.87
N VAL A 313 -7.85 24.52 -9.54
CA VAL A 313 -9.08 24.51 -8.74
C VAL A 313 -9.55 25.94 -8.49
N PHE A 314 -10.85 26.18 -8.67
CA PHE A 314 -11.51 27.48 -8.57
C PHE A 314 -12.70 27.41 -7.62
N ASN A 315 -12.88 28.50 -6.88
CA ASN A 315 -14.16 28.95 -6.33
C ASN A 315 -14.58 30.24 -7.07
N LEU A 316 -15.73 30.82 -6.72
CA LEU A 316 -16.24 32.01 -7.39
C LEU A 316 -15.39 33.25 -7.08
N SER A 317 -14.87 33.37 -5.86
CA SER A 317 -13.96 34.49 -5.50
C SER A 317 -12.71 34.50 -6.36
N LYS A 318 -12.05 33.35 -6.53
CA LYS A 318 -10.87 33.21 -7.39
C LYS A 318 -11.23 33.46 -8.86
N ALA A 319 -12.40 33.01 -9.32
CA ALA A 319 -12.87 33.28 -10.67
C ALA A 319 -13.02 34.79 -10.92
N LYS A 320 -13.62 35.51 -9.96
CA LYS A 320 -13.78 36.97 -10.00
C LYS A 320 -12.44 37.70 -9.95
N GLU A 321 -11.53 37.29 -9.06
CA GLU A 321 -10.18 37.85 -8.92
C GLU A 321 -9.42 37.85 -10.26
N PHE A 322 -9.45 36.72 -10.97
CA PHE A 322 -8.75 36.56 -12.24
C PHE A 322 -9.59 36.90 -13.47
N GLY A 323 -10.83 37.38 -13.30
CA GLY A 323 -11.73 37.72 -14.40
C GLY A 323 -12.11 36.54 -15.30
N ILE A 324 -12.18 35.34 -14.73
CA ILE A 324 -12.52 34.10 -15.44
C ILE A 324 -14.03 33.85 -15.32
N SER A 325 -14.74 33.94 -16.45
CA SER A 325 -16.18 33.63 -16.52
C SER A 325 -16.45 32.13 -16.32
N GLU A 326 -17.63 31.79 -15.80
CA GLU A 326 -18.06 30.41 -15.52
C GLU A 326 -18.02 29.50 -16.76
N GLN A 327 -18.15 30.04 -17.99
CA GLN A 327 -18.03 29.25 -19.22
C GLN A 327 -16.64 28.60 -19.41
N TYR A 328 -15.62 29.17 -18.76
CA TYR A 328 -14.25 28.64 -18.71
C TYR A 328 -14.00 27.81 -17.46
N LEU A 329 -15.05 27.42 -16.75
CA LEU A 329 -14.99 26.58 -15.57
C LEU A 329 -15.75 25.28 -15.82
N LEU A 330 -15.19 24.17 -15.33
CA LEU A 330 -15.84 22.87 -15.32
C LEU A 330 -16.35 22.59 -13.90
N PRO A 331 -17.67 22.39 -13.69
CA PRO A 331 -18.23 21.92 -12.42
C PRO A 331 -17.54 20.65 -11.93
N CYS A 332 -16.92 20.70 -10.75
CA CYS A 332 -16.12 19.59 -10.25
C CYS A 332 -16.01 19.54 -8.73
N ILE A 333 -16.33 18.41 -8.12
CA ILE A 333 -16.04 18.17 -6.70
C ILE A 333 -14.55 17.88 -6.51
N CYS A 334 -13.88 18.79 -5.81
CA CYS A 334 -12.44 18.78 -5.62
C CYS A 334 -11.99 18.21 -4.26
N SER A 335 -12.91 18.05 -3.30
CA SER A 335 -12.61 17.54 -1.96
C SER A 335 -13.66 16.54 -1.48
N ALA A 336 -13.21 15.49 -0.81
CA ALA A 336 -14.10 14.46 -0.26
C ALA A 336 -15.04 15.00 0.85
N LYS A 337 -14.63 16.08 1.54
CA LYS A 337 -15.41 16.70 2.63
C LYS A 337 -16.67 17.42 2.14
N ASP A 338 -16.71 17.78 0.84
CA ASP A 338 -17.78 18.56 0.25
C ASP A 338 -18.93 17.67 -0.27
N ALA A 339 -18.73 16.36 -0.36
CA ALA A 339 -19.78 15.38 -0.61
C ALA A 339 -19.91 14.45 0.61
N LYS A 340 -20.91 14.69 1.46
CA LYS A 340 -21.04 14.02 2.78
C LYS A 340 -22.01 12.84 2.77
N THR A 341 -23.08 12.96 1.99
CA THR A 341 -24.20 12.03 1.89
C THR A 341 -24.01 11.02 0.76
N SER A 342 -24.84 9.97 0.75
CA SER A 342 -24.87 8.95 -0.30
C SER A 342 -25.37 9.48 -1.65
N PHE A 343 -26.02 10.64 -1.67
CA PHE A 343 -26.53 11.30 -2.87
C PHE A 343 -25.94 12.71 -2.95
N PHE A 344 -25.48 13.08 -4.14
CA PHE A 344 -24.97 14.41 -4.44
C PHE A 344 -25.79 15.01 -5.58
N THR A 345 -26.63 15.98 -5.23
CA THR A 345 -27.65 16.59 -6.09
C THR A 345 -27.22 17.96 -6.60
N THR A 346 -27.93 18.50 -7.59
CA THR A 346 -27.74 19.88 -8.05
C THR A 346 -27.93 20.89 -6.92
N LYS A 347 -28.86 20.64 -5.98
CA LYS A 347 -29.06 21.49 -4.81
C LYS A 347 -27.83 21.53 -3.91
N ASP A 348 -27.17 20.38 -3.70
CA ASP A 348 -25.93 20.31 -2.92
C ASP A 348 -24.82 21.12 -3.60
N PHE A 349 -24.70 21.00 -4.93
CA PHE A 349 -23.74 21.78 -5.70
C PHE A 349 -23.98 23.29 -5.59
N GLU A 350 -25.22 23.75 -5.71
CA GLU A 350 -25.56 25.17 -5.56
C GLU A 350 -25.29 25.70 -4.14
N ILE A 351 -25.54 24.89 -3.10
CA ILE A 351 -25.18 25.25 -1.72
C ILE A 351 -23.66 25.44 -1.59
N LEU A 352 -22.86 24.55 -2.19
CA LEU A 352 -21.39 24.69 -2.16
C LEU A 352 -20.94 25.92 -2.96
N LYS A 353 -21.58 26.19 -4.10
CA LYS A 353 -21.32 27.36 -4.96
C LYS A 353 -21.55 28.67 -4.19
N ASN A 354 -22.70 28.78 -3.54
CA ASN A 354 -23.08 29.96 -2.74
C ASN A 354 -22.17 30.16 -1.51
N ASN A 355 -21.61 29.08 -0.98
CA ASN A 355 -20.64 29.12 0.12
C ASN A 355 -19.18 29.28 -0.35
N ASP A 356 -18.97 29.69 -1.61
CA ASP A 356 -17.67 29.95 -2.24
C ASP A 356 -16.67 28.79 -2.09
N LYS A 357 -17.18 27.55 -2.14
CA LYS A 357 -16.34 26.35 -2.11
C LYS A 357 -15.58 26.17 -3.42
N SER A 358 -14.44 25.49 -3.32
CA SER A 358 -13.59 25.15 -4.45
C SER A 358 -14.18 23.99 -5.25
N ILE A 359 -15.19 24.29 -6.09
CA ILE A 359 -16.01 23.30 -6.81
C ILE A 359 -15.95 23.45 -8.34
N PHE A 360 -14.91 24.11 -8.85
CA PHE A 360 -14.68 24.28 -10.28
C PHE A 360 -13.24 23.93 -10.68
N LEU A 361 -13.05 23.50 -11.92
CA LEU A 361 -11.75 23.42 -12.57
C LEU A 361 -11.63 24.44 -13.69
N PHE A 362 -10.49 25.10 -13.78
CA PHE A 362 -10.15 25.97 -14.90
C PHE A 362 -10.08 25.17 -16.21
N ASN A 363 -10.96 25.52 -17.13
CA ASN A 363 -11.19 24.84 -18.39
C ASN A 363 -11.07 25.85 -19.53
N ALA A 364 -9.86 26.00 -20.07
CA ALA A 364 -9.54 26.95 -21.13
C ALA A 364 -10.11 26.53 -22.50
N LYS A 365 -11.44 26.44 -22.60
CA LYS A 365 -12.20 26.28 -23.84
C LYS A 365 -12.40 27.67 -24.42
N ASP A 366 -11.66 28.03 -25.48
CA ASP A 366 -11.58 29.34 -26.15
C ASP A 366 -10.44 30.27 -25.67
N LEU A 367 -9.39 30.33 -26.49
CA LEU A 367 -8.18 31.12 -26.25
C LEU A 367 -8.30 32.57 -26.74
N ASN A 368 -9.41 32.99 -27.35
CA ASN A 368 -9.57 34.37 -27.81
C ASN A 368 -9.82 35.36 -26.65
N ASN A 369 -10.11 34.85 -25.45
CA ASN A 369 -10.34 35.66 -24.28
C ASN A 369 -9.03 36.11 -23.61
N LYS A 370 -8.81 37.43 -23.50
CA LYS A 370 -7.60 38.02 -22.90
C LYS A 370 -7.35 37.56 -21.46
N LYS A 371 -8.41 37.41 -20.64
CA LYS A 371 -8.26 36.98 -19.23
C LYS A 371 -7.83 35.52 -19.11
N VAL A 372 -8.33 34.67 -19.99
CA VAL A 372 -7.90 33.26 -20.09
C VAL A 372 -6.42 33.18 -20.48
N GLN A 373 -5.99 33.97 -21.48
CA GLN A 373 -4.57 34.04 -21.88
C GLN A 373 -3.66 34.57 -20.77
N GLU A 374 -4.07 35.65 -20.08
CA GLU A 374 -3.34 36.21 -18.94
C GLU A 374 -3.16 35.16 -17.83
N TYR A 375 -4.19 34.38 -17.54
CA TYR A 375 -4.13 33.33 -16.51
C TYR A 375 -3.22 32.16 -16.92
N ILE A 376 -3.23 31.77 -18.20
CA ILE A 376 -2.28 30.76 -18.74
C ILE A 376 -0.84 31.26 -18.58
N LYS A 377 -0.55 32.50 -18.99
CA LYS A 377 0.79 33.09 -18.86
C LYS A 377 1.26 33.19 -17.40
N LYS A 378 0.34 33.44 -16.48
CA LYS A 378 0.62 33.36 -15.03
C LYS A 378 1.09 31.97 -14.63
N GLY A 379 0.41 30.91 -15.10
CA GLY A 379 0.81 29.53 -14.84
C GLY A 379 2.21 29.19 -15.35
N GLU A 380 2.59 29.69 -16.52
CA GLU A 380 3.94 29.53 -17.09
C GLU A 380 5.00 30.26 -16.26
N THR A 381 4.68 31.49 -15.81
CA THR A 381 5.56 32.29 -14.95
C THR A 381 5.80 31.60 -13.60
N GLU A 382 4.78 30.93 -13.06
CA GLU A 382 4.84 30.17 -11.80
C GLU A 382 5.43 28.75 -11.98
N GLY A 383 5.85 28.37 -13.18
CA GLY A 383 6.40 27.06 -13.49
C GLY A 383 5.39 25.92 -13.37
N VAL A 384 4.09 26.20 -13.46
CA VAL A 384 3.03 25.19 -13.45
C VAL A 384 3.14 24.29 -14.67
N ASP A 385 3.51 24.84 -15.82
CA ASP A 385 3.79 24.12 -17.09
C ASP A 385 4.92 23.09 -16.95
N LYS A 386 5.87 23.30 -16.03
CA LYS A 386 7.04 22.43 -15.83
C LYS A 386 6.82 21.30 -14.82
N LYS A 387 5.66 21.27 -14.13
CA LYS A 387 5.37 20.19 -13.17
C LYS A 387 5.18 18.85 -13.89
N PHE A 388 5.35 17.75 -13.15
CA PHE A 388 5.37 16.39 -13.69
C PHE A 388 4.17 16.07 -14.62
N LEU A 389 2.93 16.34 -14.19
CA LEU A 389 1.74 15.99 -14.98
C LEU A 389 1.41 17.00 -16.09
N THR A 390 1.78 18.27 -15.92
CA THR A 390 1.44 19.37 -16.85
C THR A 390 2.45 19.45 -17.99
N SER A 391 3.72 19.20 -17.71
CA SER A 391 4.80 19.17 -18.72
C SER A 391 4.59 18.08 -19.78
N SER A 392 3.85 17.02 -19.45
CA SER A 392 3.52 15.94 -20.39
C SER A 392 2.21 16.16 -21.18
N ARG A 393 1.51 17.28 -20.98
CA ARG A 393 0.22 17.56 -21.64
C ARG A 393 0.39 18.48 -22.84
N THR A 394 -0.50 18.35 -23.81
CA THR A 394 -0.51 19.22 -25.00
C THR A 394 -1.95 19.67 -25.30
N PRO A 395 -2.29 20.95 -25.06
CA PRO A 395 -1.48 21.97 -24.37
C PRO A 395 -1.30 21.66 -22.87
N TRP A 396 -0.29 22.26 -22.21
CA TRP A 396 0.07 21.94 -20.82
C TRP A 396 -1.09 22.15 -19.81
N TYR A 397 -1.98 23.11 -20.11
CA TYR A 397 -3.14 23.49 -19.30
C TYR A 397 -4.41 22.68 -19.59
N SER A 398 -4.35 21.68 -20.47
CA SER A 398 -5.50 20.80 -20.74
C SER A 398 -5.90 19.99 -19.49
N ILE A 399 -7.21 19.77 -19.33
CA ILE A 399 -7.76 18.86 -18.32
C ILE A 399 -7.91 17.46 -18.96
N GLU A 400 -7.70 16.41 -18.15
CA GLU A 400 -8.00 15.04 -18.57
C GLU A 400 -9.46 14.90 -19.03
N ASN A 401 -9.69 14.27 -20.18
CA ASN A 401 -11.04 13.99 -20.66
C ASN A 401 -11.70 12.90 -19.80
N ARG A 402 -12.46 13.32 -18.79
CA ARG A 402 -13.21 12.46 -17.87
C ARG A 402 -14.63 12.98 -17.74
N GLN A 403 -15.57 12.26 -18.35
CA GLN A 403 -16.99 12.58 -18.23
C GLN A 403 -17.45 12.44 -16.76
N PRO A 404 -18.40 13.26 -16.30
CA PRO A 404 -19.03 13.06 -15.00
C PRO A 404 -19.47 11.60 -14.80
N ALA A 405 -18.99 10.98 -13.73
CA ALA A 405 -19.35 9.61 -13.42
C ALA A 405 -20.66 9.58 -12.64
N PRO A 406 -21.62 8.69 -12.96
CA PRO A 406 -22.90 8.64 -12.27
C PRO A 406 -22.77 8.12 -10.82
N ILE A 407 -21.70 7.38 -10.51
CA ILE A 407 -21.37 6.95 -9.15
C ILE A 407 -19.92 7.33 -8.87
N TRP A 408 -19.66 7.81 -7.64
CA TRP A 408 -18.34 8.02 -7.09
C TRP A 408 -18.07 7.03 -5.98
N VAL A 409 -16.79 6.73 -5.75
CA VAL A 409 -16.34 5.93 -4.60
C VAL A 409 -15.13 6.57 -3.95
N SER A 410 -15.13 6.65 -2.62
CA SER A 410 -14.05 7.28 -1.85
C SER A 410 -12.75 6.48 -1.93
N VAL A 411 -11.64 7.20 -2.09
CA VAL A 411 -10.30 6.59 -2.20
C VAL A 411 -9.77 6.12 -0.84
N PHE A 412 -9.91 6.97 0.19
CA PHE A 412 -9.44 6.71 1.55
C PHE A 412 -10.64 6.62 2.51
N ASN A 413 -10.62 5.62 3.38
CA ASN A 413 -11.77 5.20 4.18
C ASN A 413 -11.31 4.82 5.59
N ARG A 414 -11.94 5.39 6.62
CA ARG A 414 -11.77 4.93 8.02
C ARG A 414 -12.98 4.14 8.51
N ASN A 415 -14.17 4.52 8.07
CA ASN A 415 -15.45 3.93 8.50
C ASN A 415 -16.09 3.08 7.39
N GLY A 416 -15.27 2.38 6.61
CA GLY A 416 -15.70 1.58 5.47
C GLY A 416 -15.84 2.35 4.14
N LEU A 417 -15.99 1.60 3.06
CA LEU A 417 -16.07 2.10 1.69
C LEU A 417 -17.36 2.90 1.47
N ARG A 418 -17.25 4.11 0.91
CA ARG A 418 -18.40 5.00 0.65
C ARG A 418 -18.60 5.21 -0.84
N PHE A 419 -19.80 4.86 -1.31
CA PHE A 419 -20.28 5.18 -2.65
C PHE A 419 -21.23 6.38 -2.59
N ILE A 420 -21.21 7.20 -3.64
CA ILE A 420 -22.05 8.40 -3.77
C ILE A 420 -22.70 8.40 -5.15
N ARG A 421 -24.01 8.58 -5.21
CA ARG A 421 -24.74 8.80 -6.46
C ARG A 421 -24.59 10.26 -6.88
N ASN A 422 -23.97 10.49 -8.03
CA ASN A 422 -23.81 11.81 -8.62
C ASN A 422 -25.01 12.10 -9.53
N GLU A 423 -25.97 12.86 -9.00
CA GLU A 423 -27.16 13.32 -9.72
C GLU A 423 -26.98 14.74 -10.26
N ALA A 424 -26.06 15.50 -9.68
CA ALA A 424 -25.64 16.81 -10.18
C ALA A 424 -24.93 16.74 -11.54
N ASN A 425 -24.51 15.55 -11.98
CA ASN A 425 -23.77 15.31 -13.21
C ASN A 425 -22.47 16.16 -13.29
N VAL A 426 -21.75 16.27 -12.17
CA VAL A 426 -20.49 17.03 -12.10
C VAL A 426 -19.26 16.13 -12.13
N SER A 427 -18.12 16.66 -12.55
CA SER A 427 -16.84 15.92 -12.53
C SER A 427 -16.29 15.78 -11.10
N ASN A 428 -15.28 14.94 -10.91
CA ASN A 428 -14.60 14.79 -9.61
C ASN A 428 -13.08 14.68 -9.77
N LEU A 429 -12.34 15.20 -8.79
CA LEU A 429 -10.90 14.97 -8.66
C LEU A 429 -10.60 13.59 -8.04
N THR A 430 -9.32 13.27 -7.89
CA THR A 430 -8.80 12.04 -7.27
C THR A 430 -9.18 11.84 -5.80
N SER A 431 -9.95 12.74 -5.18
CA SER A 431 -10.58 12.47 -3.88
C SER A 431 -11.64 11.36 -3.98
N PHE A 432 -12.15 11.11 -5.18
CA PHE A 432 -13.03 10.00 -5.52
C PHE A 432 -12.53 9.28 -6.78
N HIS A 433 -12.83 8.00 -6.90
CA HIS A 433 -12.80 7.29 -8.18
C HIS A 433 -14.16 7.39 -8.86
N CYS A 434 -14.11 7.37 -10.19
CA CYS A 434 -15.27 7.37 -11.07
C CYS A 434 -15.75 5.93 -11.29
N VAL A 435 -17.03 5.66 -11.06
CA VAL A 435 -17.67 4.37 -11.33
C VAL A 435 -18.66 4.57 -12.48
N TYR A 436 -18.41 3.87 -13.60
CA TYR A 436 -19.26 3.88 -14.78
C TYR A 436 -19.95 2.52 -14.95
N PRO A 437 -21.25 2.41 -14.68
CA PRO A 437 -22.02 1.19 -14.99
C PRO A 437 -21.86 0.84 -16.47
N LYS A 438 -21.73 -0.46 -16.76
CA LYS A 438 -21.73 -0.96 -18.14
C LYS A 438 -23.17 -0.97 -18.64
N GLN A 439 -23.40 -0.29 -19.76
CA GLN A 439 -24.60 -0.52 -20.56
C GLN A 439 -24.34 -1.78 -21.38
N ASN A 440 -24.94 -2.91 -21.02
CA ASN A 440 -24.91 -4.10 -21.88
C ASN A 440 -26.07 -4.00 -22.88
N ASN A 441 -25.74 -4.19 -24.15
CA ASN A 441 -26.57 -4.33 -25.34
C ASN A 441 -28.07 -4.63 -25.12
N LEU A 442 -28.93 -3.91 -25.87
CA LEU A 442 -30.30 -4.19 -26.39
C LEU A 442 -31.35 -5.01 -25.60
N PHE A 443 -31.01 -5.78 -24.56
CA PHE A 443 -31.91 -6.72 -23.88
C PHE A 443 -31.77 -6.80 -22.36
N SER A 444 -30.84 -6.07 -21.71
CA SER A 444 -30.95 -5.75 -20.29
C SER A 444 -30.10 -4.55 -19.89
N GLU A 445 -30.75 -3.39 -19.71
CA GLU A 445 -30.15 -2.30 -18.98
C GLU A 445 -30.05 -2.69 -17.51
N LEU A 446 -28.84 -2.79 -16.97
CA LEU A 446 -28.68 -2.84 -15.53
C LEU A 446 -29.27 -1.58 -14.93
N ASP A 447 -30.32 -1.73 -14.12
CA ASP A 447 -30.85 -0.61 -13.35
C ASP A 447 -29.76 -0.07 -12.41
N ILE A 448 -29.34 1.18 -12.66
CA ILE A 448 -28.35 1.86 -11.85
C ILE A 448 -28.81 2.02 -10.39
N ASN A 449 -30.12 2.10 -10.15
CA ASN A 449 -30.69 2.16 -8.81
C ASN A 449 -30.52 0.83 -8.09
N LEU A 450 -30.74 -0.30 -8.76
CA LEU A 450 -30.48 -1.63 -8.19
C LEU A 450 -28.99 -1.81 -7.86
N LEU A 451 -28.10 -1.43 -8.78
CA LEU A 451 -26.65 -1.48 -8.52
C LEU A 451 -26.28 -0.59 -7.33
N PHE A 452 -26.77 0.64 -7.29
CA PHE A 452 -26.43 1.57 -6.22
C PHE A 452 -27.05 1.16 -4.88
N ALA A 453 -28.26 0.59 -4.86
CA ALA A 453 -28.88 -0.01 -3.69
C ALA A 453 -27.98 -1.10 -3.07
N TYR A 454 -27.44 -2.00 -3.91
CA TYR A 454 -26.44 -2.98 -3.47
C TYR A 454 -25.20 -2.29 -2.87
N LEU A 455 -24.64 -1.29 -3.54
CA LEU A 455 -23.41 -0.61 -3.08
C LEU A 455 -23.56 0.12 -1.72
N LEU A 456 -24.79 0.40 -1.28
CA LEU A 456 -25.07 1.01 0.01
C LEU A 456 -24.98 0.02 1.18
N THR A 457 -25.15 -1.29 0.92
CA THR A 457 -25.30 -2.31 1.97
C THR A 457 -23.99 -2.68 2.66
N ASN A 458 -24.09 -3.31 3.84
CA ASN A 458 -22.92 -3.82 4.53
C ASN A 458 -22.37 -5.06 3.83
N THR A 459 -23.21 -5.89 3.22
CA THR A 459 -22.79 -7.02 2.38
C THR A 459 -21.83 -6.57 1.28
N ALA A 460 -22.18 -5.53 0.52
CA ALA A 460 -21.29 -5.00 -0.51
C ALA A 460 -19.96 -4.52 0.11
N LYS A 461 -20.01 -3.67 1.12
CA LYS A 461 -18.80 -3.12 1.78
C LYS A 461 -17.88 -4.22 2.31
N GLN A 462 -18.43 -5.26 2.92
CA GLN A 462 -17.67 -6.42 3.40
C GLN A 462 -16.95 -7.14 2.26
N ILE A 463 -17.67 -7.48 1.18
CA ILE A 463 -17.09 -8.17 0.02
C ILE A 463 -15.99 -7.31 -0.62
N PHE A 464 -16.23 -6.00 -0.82
CA PHE A 464 -15.20 -5.11 -1.38
C PHE A 464 -13.95 -5.03 -0.49
N THR A 465 -14.10 -5.09 0.85
CA THR A 465 -13.00 -4.93 1.81
C THR A 465 -11.91 -5.99 1.67
N ASP A 466 -12.22 -7.16 1.10
CA ASP A 466 -11.24 -8.20 0.76
C ASP A 466 -10.16 -7.69 -0.22
N ASN A 467 -10.54 -6.72 -1.06
CA ASN A 467 -9.65 -6.07 -2.01
C ASN A 467 -9.03 -4.77 -1.48
N SER A 468 -9.25 -4.38 -0.23
CA SER A 468 -8.68 -3.13 0.31
C SER A 468 -7.17 -3.20 0.49
N ARG A 469 -6.52 -2.03 0.55
CA ARG A 469 -5.14 -1.87 1.04
C ARG A 469 -5.20 -1.22 2.42
N GLU A 470 -4.54 -1.83 3.40
CA GLU A 470 -4.44 -1.31 4.76
C GLU A 470 -3.17 -0.48 4.93
N TYR A 471 -3.35 0.73 5.45
CA TYR A 471 -2.30 1.63 5.92
C TYR A 471 -2.37 1.70 7.45
N GLY A 472 -1.37 2.31 8.09
CA GLY A 472 -1.35 2.51 9.54
C GLY A 472 -2.62 3.20 10.05
N ASN A 473 -2.98 2.94 11.31
CA ASN A 473 -4.14 3.51 12.02
C ASN A 473 -5.51 3.16 11.39
N GLY A 474 -5.66 1.96 10.83
CA GLY A 474 -6.92 1.48 10.27
C GLY A 474 -7.39 2.18 8.99
N LEU A 475 -6.52 2.99 8.36
CA LEU A 475 -6.85 3.69 7.13
C LEU A 475 -6.85 2.71 5.96
N GLN A 476 -8.03 2.50 5.36
CA GLN A 476 -8.19 1.68 4.17
C GLN A 476 -8.13 2.54 2.91
N LYS A 477 -7.44 2.04 1.89
CA LYS A 477 -7.38 2.65 0.56
C LYS A 477 -7.84 1.66 -0.49
N PHE A 478 -8.55 2.17 -1.50
CA PHE A 478 -8.90 1.44 -2.70
C PHE A 478 -8.33 2.16 -3.91
N GLU A 479 -7.57 1.45 -4.74
CA GLU A 479 -7.24 1.90 -6.09
C GLU A 479 -8.31 1.43 -7.08
N PRO A 480 -8.42 2.04 -8.29
CA PRO A 480 -9.43 1.63 -9.27
C PRO A 480 -9.37 0.14 -9.62
N ASN A 481 -8.16 -0.40 -9.78
CA ASN A 481 -7.97 -1.82 -10.07
C ASN A 481 -8.32 -2.74 -8.90
N ASP A 482 -8.24 -2.25 -7.67
CA ASP A 482 -8.66 -3.03 -6.50
C ASP A 482 -10.17 -3.28 -6.57
N LEU A 483 -10.94 -2.23 -6.91
CA LEU A 483 -12.39 -2.28 -7.07
C LEU A 483 -12.81 -3.02 -8.34
N ASN A 484 -12.12 -2.83 -9.47
CA ASN A 484 -12.42 -3.58 -10.71
C ASN A 484 -12.24 -5.09 -10.54
N LYS A 485 -11.25 -5.51 -9.74
CA LYS A 485 -10.98 -6.92 -9.41
C LYS A 485 -11.74 -7.40 -8.17
N ALA A 486 -12.48 -6.53 -7.50
CA ALA A 486 -13.29 -6.94 -6.35
C ALA A 486 -14.46 -7.80 -6.84
N MET A 487 -14.91 -8.69 -5.97
CA MET A 487 -16.10 -9.48 -6.23
C MET A 487 -17.35 -8.71 -5.78
N MET A 488 -18.51 -9.10 -6.31
CA MET A 488 -19.82 -8.66 -5.86
C MET A 488 -20.85 -9.76 -6.08
N LEU A 489 -22.02 -9.64 -5.44
CA LEU A 489 -23.14 -10.55 -5.69
C LEU A 489 -23.60 -10.46 -7.15
N ASN A 490 -23.93 -11.60 -7.75
CA ASN A 490 -24.52 -11.61 -9.09
C ASN A 490 -26.01 -11.22 -9.05
N LEU A 491 -26.29 -9.92 -9.11
CA LEU A 491 -27.65 -9.36 -9.03
C LEU A 491 -28.60 -9.84 -10.14
N SER A 492 -28.08 -10.34 -11.27
CA SER A 492 -28.89 -10.88 -12.37
C SER A 492 -29.61 -12.19 -12.02
N LEU A 493 -29.32 -12.78 -10.86
CA LEU A 493 -29.98 -13.99 -10.36
C LEU A 493 -31.22 -13.69 -9.51
N LEU A 494 -31.47 -12.42 -9.20
CA LEU A 494 -32.66 -11.99 -8.48
C LEU A 494 -33.89 -12.03 -9.39
N ASP A 495 -35.01 -12.54 -8.88
CA ASP A 495 -36.29 -12.44 -9.57
C ASP A 495 -36.86 -11.01 -9.52
N ASN A 496 -37.83 -10.73 -10.40
CA ASN A 496 -38.43 -9.40 -10.53
C ASN A 496 -39.09 -8.92 -9.23
N ASP A 497 -39.71 -9.81 -8.46
CA ASP A 497 -40.36 -9.45 -7.21
C ASP A 497 -39.35 -9.00 -6.16
N THR A 498 -38.20 -9.67 -6.10
CA THR A 498 -37.09 -9.33 -5.21
C THR A 498 -36.43 -8.02 -5.63
N VAL A 499 -36.23 -7.81 -6.94
CA VAL A 499 -35.73 -6.53 -7.48
C VAL A 499 -36.68 -5.40 -7.10
N ASN A 500 -37.99 -5.56 -7.31
CA ASN A 500 -38.99 -4.54 -6.96
C ASN A 500 -38.99 -4.22 -5.45
N LYS A 501 -38.85 -5.23 -4.58
CA LYS A 501 -38.71 -5.02 -3.13
C LYS A 501 -37.46 -4.23 -2.76
N ILE A 502 -36.32 -4.54 -3.38
CA ILE A 502 -35.07 -3.80 -3.17
C ILE A 502 -35.23 -2.34 -3.61
N LEU A 503 -35.81 -2.10 -4.79
CA LEU A 503 -36.04 -0.76 -5.32
C LEU A 503 -37.02 0.04 -4.45
N TYR A 504 -38.05 -0.61 -3.90
CA TYR A 504 -38.96 0.02 -2.93
C TYR A 504 -38.21 0.55 -1.69
N PHE A 505 -37.38 -0.27 -1.05
CA PHE A 505 -36.57 0.17 0.09
C PHE A 505 -35.53 1.22 -0.32
N TYR A 506 -34.95 1.09 -1.51
CA TYR A 506 -34.03 2.10 -2.04
C TYR A 506 -34.71 3.48 -2.16
N ASP A 507 -35.94 3.54 -2.65
CA ASP A 507 -36.70 4.78 -2.77
C ASP A 507 -37.07 5.37 -1.40
N LEU A 508 -37.43 4.53 -0.43
CA LEU A 508 -37.62 4.97 0.96
C LEU A 508 -36.33 5.55 1.56
N TYR A 509 -35.18 4.92 1.31
CA TYR A 509 -33.87 5.42 1.74
C TYR A 509 -33.54 6.77 1.11
N ARG A 510 -33.83 6.93 -0.19
CA ARG A 510 -33.69 8.21 -0.89
C ARG A 510 -34.55 9.31 -0.26
N GLN A 511 -35.70 8.97 0.30
CA GLN A 511 -36.59 9.90 1.01
C GLN A 511 -36.17 10.18 2.46
N GLY A 512 -35.09 9.54 2.95
CA GLY A 512 -34.50 9.78 4.27
C GLY A 512 -34.82 8.73 5.33
N LEU A 513 -35.48 7.62 4.97
CA LEU A 513 -35.76 6.51 5.89
C LEU A 513 -34.59 5.51 5.94
N ASP A 514 -34.07 5.20 7.13
CA ASP A 514 -32.96 4.25 7.25
C ASP A 514 -33.45 2.79 7.11
N CYS A 515 -33.47 2.28 5.88
CA CYS A 515 -33.97 0.94 5.52
C CYS A 515 -32.96 0.12 4.69
N ILE A 516 -31.68 0.53 4.69
CA ILE A 516 -30.61 -0.22 4.02
C ILE A 516 -30.43 -1.62 4.62
N SER A 517 -30.74 -1.80 5.92
CA SER A 517 -30.75 -3.11 6.58
C SER A 517 -31.71 -4.10 5.92
N GLU A 518 -32.85 -3.64 5.40
CA GLU A 518 -33.83 -4.51 4.74
C GLU A 518 -33.31 -4.98 3.39
N ILE A 519 -32.65 -4.09 2.63
CA ILE A 519 -31.96 -4.48 1.39
C ILE A 519 -30.87 -5.50 1.69
N ASP A 520 -30.09 -5.29 2.76
CA ASP A 520 -29.00 -6.19 3.16
C ASP A 520 -29.53 -7.59 3.54
N LYS A 521 -30.63 -7.68 4.30
CA LYS A 521 -31.30 -8.95 4.64
C LYS A 521 -31.74 -9.72 3.40
N ILE A 522 -32.42 -9.05 2.46
CA ILE A 522 -32.88 -9.66 1.20
C ILE A 522 -31.69 -10.26 0.44
N LEU A 523 -30.56 -9.55 0.38
CA LEU A 523 -29.35 -10.03 -0.29
C LEU A 523 -28.72 -11.21 0.45
N ILE A 524 -28.67 -11.19 1.78
CA ILE A 524 -28.14 -12.30 2.60
C ILE A 524 -29.00 -13.55 2.40
N GLU A 525 -30.32 -13.45 2.46
CA GLU A 525 -31.24 -14.58 2.22
C GLU A 525 -31.03 -15.24 0.85
N ASN A 526 -30.80 -14.43 -0.19
CA ASN A 526 -30.64 -14.94 -1.55
C ASN A 526 -29.22 -15.48 -1.83
N PHE A 527 -28.19 -14.95 -1.17
CA PHE A 527 -26.79 -15.20 -1.54
C PHE A 527 -25.90 -15.74 -0.41
N SER A 528 -26.37 -15.93 0.81
CA SER A 528 -25.58 -16.54 1.89
C SER A 528 -25.33 -18.04 1.64
N LEU A 529 -24.17 -18.52 2.09
CA LEU A 529 -23.86 -19.95 2.23
C LEU A 529 -24.15 -20.49 3.64
N GLU A 530 -24.27 -19.61 4.63
CA GLU A 530 -24.68 -19.96 5.99
C GLU A 530 -26.22 -20.03 6.01
N GLU A 531 -26.79 -21.18 6.42
CA GLU A 531 -28.21 -21.28 6.74
C GLU A 531 -28.52 -20.21 7.80
N ILE A 532 -29.48 -19.34 7.50
CA ILE A 532 -29.95 -18.32 8.45
C ILE A 532 -30.65 -19.09 9.57
N LEU A 533 -29.92 -19.31 10.67
CA LEU A 533 -30.46 -19.81 11.94
C LEU A 533 -31.00 -18.66 12.78
#